data_AF-A0A4W2C1I5-F1
#
_entry.id   AF-A0A4W2C1I5-F1
#
_cell.length_a   1.000
_cell.length_b   1.000
_cell.length_c   1.000
_cell.angle_alpha   90.00
_cell.angle_beta   90.00
_cell.angle_gamma   90.00
#
_symmetry.space_group_name_H-M   'P 1'
#
loop_
_entity.id
_entity.type
_entity.pdbx_description
1 polymer ?
#
loop_
_entity_poly.entity_id
_entity_poly.type
_entity_poly.pdbx_seq_one_letter_code
_entity_poly.pdbx_strand_id
1 'polypeptide(L)'
;MTELPGPYNCPKDLEMVLPKSQDDWSKEDIVHLLEYMEKSIPSNDRHTFKMTQSMVDWEKVAFKDFSGEKCKLKWLEISYNLRKFHTFKEVIQEAKENVNNPSKSRNHKKHPDLPKRPLTAYLLFFKEMRPQYLQKHPKMSNQELTKVLSEEYRKLPEHLKTQAVSWGGKI
;
A
#
# COMPACT_ATOMS: atom_id res chain seq x y z
N MET A 1 -41.71 16.01 8.33
CA MET A 1 -40.43 16.75 8.32
C MET A 1 -39.37 15.75 7.91
N THR A 2 -39.03 15.76 6.63
CA THR A 2 -38.16 14.80 5.96
C THR A 2 -36.71 15.24 6.15
N GLU A 3 -35.95 14.48 6.93
CA GLU A 3 -34.52 14.68 7.16
C GLU A 3 -33.74 14.22 5.91
N LEU A 4 -32.94 15.13 5.35
CA LEU A 4 -32.05 14.89 4.21
C LEU A 4 -30.78 14.14 4.67
N PRO A 5 -30.31 13.10 3.95
CA PRO A 5 -29.02 12.48 4.24
C PRO A 5 -27.86 13.39 3.80
N GLY A 6 -26.92 13.61 4.73
CA GLY A 6 -25.78 14.51 4.57
C GLY A 6 -24.74 14.10 3.51
N PRO A 7 -23.83 15.02 3.12
CA PRO A 7 -23.02 14.94 1.89
C PRO A 7 -21.80 14.01 1.95
N TYR A 8 -21.81 12.99 2.80
CA TYR A 8 -20.67 12.07 2.96
C TYR A 8 -21.07 10.60 2.89
N ASN A 9 -21.84 10.24 1.88
CA ASN A 9 -21.86 8.86 1.38
C ASN A 9 -21.08 8.82 0.06
N CYS A 10 -19.76 8.80 0.16
CA CYS A 10 -18.94 8.21 -0.90
C CYS A 10 -19.29 6.72 -0.89
N PRO A 11 -19.83 6.15 -1.99
CA PRO A 11 -20.12 4.72 -2.06
C PRO A 11 -18.81 3.96 -1.83
N LYS A 12 -18.66 3.36 -0.64
CA LYS A 12 -17.51 2.55 -0.29
C LYS A 12 -17.54 1.16 -0.95
N ASP A 13 -18.63 0.83 -1.62
CA ASP A 13 -18.84 -0.51 -2.15
C ASP A 13 -18.98 -0.45 -3.67
N LEU A 14 -17.91 -0.07 -4.34
CA LEU A 14 -17.53 -0.79 -5.55
C LEU A 14 -16.41 -1.75 -5.18
N GLU A 15 -16.69 -2.62 -4.22
CA GLU A 15 -16.07 -3.94 -4.21
C GLU A 15 -16.46 -4.58 -5.55
N MET A 16 -15.59 -4.40 -6.54
CA MET A 16 -15.48 -5.37 -7.62
C MET A 16 -15.07 -6.66 -6.92
N VAL A 17 -16.06 -7.45 -6.49
CA VAL A 17 -15.89 -8.84 -6.10
C VAL A 17 -15.43 -9.54 -7.37
N LEU A 18 -14.12 -9.50 -7.60
CA LEU A 18 -13.51 -10.26 -8.68
C LEU A 18 -13.84 -11.73 -8.36
N PRO A 19 -14.51 -12.46 -9.27
CA PRO A 19 -14.69 -13.89 -9.10
C PRO A 19 -13.32 -14.51 -8.86
N LYS A 20 -13.12 -15.22 -7.74
CA LYS A 20 -11.93 -16.04 -7.55
C LYS A 20 -11.95 -17.08 -8.65
N SER A 21 -11.15 -16.87 -9.71
CA SER A 21 -11.10 -17.79 -10.84
C SER A 21 -10.59 -19.14 -10.33
N GLN A 22 -11.42 -20.16 -10.47
CA GLN A 22 -11.13 -21.56 -10.17
C GLN A 22 -10.25 -22.17 -11.28
N ASP A 23 -9.23 -21.44 -11.73
CA ASP A 23 -8.31 -21.86 -12.79
C ASP A 23 -6.95 -22.19 -12.16
N ASP A 24 -6.39 -23.35 -12.48
CA ASP A 24 -5.07 -23.85 -12.06
C ASP A 24 -3.94 -23.04 -12.71
N TRP A 25 -3.77 -21.77 -12.30
CA TRP A 25 -2.61 -20.98 -12.70
C TRP A 25 -1.39 -21.44 -11.91
N SER A 26 -0.43 -22.06 -12.59
CA SER A 26 0.86 -22.38 -12.00
C SER A 26 1.70 -21.12 -11.78
N LYS A 27 2.74 -21.23 -10.96
CA LYS A 27 3.71 -20.14 -10.75
C LYS A 27 4.33 -19.73 -12.08
N GLU A 28 4.63 -20.71 -12.92
CA GLU A 28 5.24 -20.57 -14.24
C GLU A 28 4.32 -19.81 -15.19
N ASP A 29 3.02 -20.09 -15.17
CA ASP A 29 2.02 -19.39 -15.99
C ASP A 29 1.90 -17.91 -15.59
N ILE A 30 1.95 -17.62 -14.29
CA ILE A 30 1.95 -16.24 -13.80
C ILE A 30 3.22 -15.50 -14.26
N VAL A 31 4.40 -16.13 -14.18
CA VAL A 31 5.64 -15.51 -14.67
C VAL A 31 5.57 -15.24 -16.17
N HIS A 32 5.05 -16.17 -16.97
CA HIS A 32 4.87 -15.98 -18.41
C HIS A 32 3.93 -14.82 -18.73
N LEU A 33 2.78 -14.73 -18.04
CA LEU A 33 1.86 -13.60 -18.17
C LEU A 33 2.59 -12.27 -17.94
N LEU A 34 3.36 -12.17 -16.86
CA LEU A 34 4.11 -10.95 -16.51
C LEU A 34 5.17 -10.59 -17.58
N GLU A 35 5.82 -11.58 -18.20
CA GLU A 35 6.77 -11.35 -19.29
C GLU A 35 6.10 -10.85 -20.58
N TYR A 36 4.95 -11.41 -20.95
CA TYR A 36 4.19 -10.93 -22.11
C TYR A 36 3.73 -9.48 -21.89
N MET A 37 3.28 -9.18 -20.68
CA MET A 37 2.89 -7.82 -20.31
C MET A 37 4.07 -6.84 -20.38
N GLU A 38 5.26 -7.23 -19.91
CA GLU A 38 6.48 -6.39 -20.00
C GLU A 38 6.88 -6.11 -21.45
N LYS A 39 6.76 -7.11 -22.34
CA LYS A 39 7.04 -6.97 -23.77
C LYS A 39 6.04 -6.08 -24.49
N SER A 40 4.81 -5.96 -23.97
CA SER A 40 3.76 -5.11 -24.56
C SER A 40 3.93 -3.61 -24.24
N ILE A 41 4.89 -3.24 -23.39
CA ILE A 41 5.14 -1.86 -22.99
C ILE A 41 5.92 -1.11 -24.09
N PRO A 42 5.40 0.01 -24.64
CA PRO A 42 6.18 0.86 -25.53
C PRO A 42 7.37 1.47 -24.76
N SER A 43 8.53 1.59 -25.41
CA SER A 43 9.81 1.96 -24.79
C SER A 43 9.82 3.29 -23.99
N ASN A 44 8.79 4.12 -24.12
CA ASN A 44 8.62 5.38 -23.39
C ASN A 44 7.79 5.20 -22.10
N ASP A 45 8.48 5.02 -20.98
CA ASP A 45 7.91 4.73 -19.64
C ASP A 45 7.29 5.96 -18.92
N ARG A 46 6.82 6.96 -19.69
CA ARG A 46 6.19 8.19 -19.15
C ARG A 46 4.71 8.02 -18.83
N HIS A 47 4.11 6.92 -19.24
CA HIS A 47 2.69 6.67 -19.05
C HIS A 47 2.42 6.10 -17.66
N THR A 48 1.38 6.63 -17.01
CA THR A 48 0.93 6.13 -15.71
C THR A 48 0.44 4.68 -15.85
N PHE A 49 0.54 3.91 -14.76
CA PHE A 49 0.07 2.52 -14.68
C PHE A 49 -1.26 2.25 -15.41
N LYS A 50 -2.28 3.08 -15.14
CA LYS A 50 -3.62 2.93 -15.72
C LYS A 50 -3.64 3.13 -17.23
N MET A 51 -2.85 4.09 -17.71
CA MET A 51 -2.75 4.38 -19.15
C MET A 51 -2.08 3.21 -19.86
N THR A 52 -0.93 2.74 -19.38
CA THR A 52 -0.22 1.62 -20.00
C THR A 52 -1.04 0.33 -19.92
N GLN A 53 -1.70 0.03 -18.79
CA GLN A 53 -2.60 -1.13 -18.69
C GLN A 53 -3.74 -1.08 -19.71
N SER A 54 -4.26 0.10 -20.02
CA SER A 54 -5.32 0.26 -21.05
C SER A 54 -4.82 0.04 -22.47
N MET A 55 -3.53 0.22 -22.71
CA MET A 55 -2.88 -0.02 -24.00
C MET A 55 -2.48 -1.48 -24.23
N VAL A 56 -2.55 -2.32 -23.19
CA VAL A 56 -2.24 -3.74 -23.30
C VAL A 56 -3.25 -4.42 -24.21
N ASP A 57 -2.75 -4.98 -25.31
CA ASP A 57 -3.51 -5.79 -26.24
C ASP A 57 -3.65 -7.22 -25.68
N TRP A 58 -4.73 -7.48 -24.95
CA TRP A 58 -4.94 -8.73 -24.23
C TRP A 58 -5.04 -9.95 -25.14
N GLU A 59 -5.44 -9.79 -26.40
CA GLU A 59 -5.44 -10.89 -27.38
C GLU A 59 -4.01 -11.34 -27.72
N LYS A 60 -3.04 -10.42 -27.71
CA LYS A 60 -1.61 -10.76 -27.88
C LYS A 60 -0.94 -11.27 -26.61
N VAL A 61 -1.55 -11.00 -25.45
CA VAL A 61 -1.11 -11.52 -24.15
C VAL A 61 -1.70 -12.90 -23.87
N ALA A 62 -2.72 -13.33 -24.62
CA ALA A 62 -3.27 -14.68 -24.54
C ALA A 62 -2.20 -15.75 -24.83
N PHE A 63 -2.17 -16.80 -24.04
CA PHE A 63 -1.22 -17.89 -24.20
C PHE A 63 -1.80 -19.22 -23.70
N LYS A 64 -1.36 -20.34 -24.27
CA LYS A 64 -1.94 -21.67 -24.01
C LYS A 64 -3.47 -21.65 -24.17
N ASP A 65 -4.21 -22.18 -23.19
CA ASP A 65 -5.67 -22.19 -23.13
C ASP A 65 -6.24 -20.96 -22.38
N PHE A 66 -5.38 -19.98 -22.07
CA PHE A 66 -5.80 -18.74 -21.42
C PHE A 66 -6.12 -17.68 -22.48
N SER A 67 -7.41 -17.35 -22.60
CA SER A 67 -7.86 -16.22 -23.42
C SER A 67 -7.32 -14.89 -22.89
N GLY A 68 -7.35 -13.85 -23.74
CA GLY A 68 -6.96 -12.50 -23.32
C GLY A 68 -7.77 -12.00 -22.12
N GLU A 69 -9.05 -12.36 -22.06
CA GLU A 69 -9.92 -12.05 -20.93
C GLU A 69 -9.47 -12.74 -19.63
N LYS A 70 -9.08 -14.03 -19.70
CA LYS A 70 -8.52 -14.75 -18.53
C LYS A 70 -7.20 -14.11 -18.07
N CYS A 71 -6.32 -13.73 -19.00
CA CYS A 71 -5.07 -13.05 -18.70
C CYS A 71 -5.31 -11.68 -18.02
N LYS A 72 -6.29 -10.93 -18.51
CA LYS A 72 -6.70 -9.63 -17.93
C LYS A 72 -7.24 -9.79 -16.51
N LEU A 73 -8.13 -10.77 -16.28
CA LEU A 73 -8.68 -11.05 -14.94
C LEU A 73 -7.58 -11.46 -13.97
N LYS A 74 -6.65 -12.32 -14.41
CA LYS A 74 -5.51 -12.73 -13.58
C LYS A 74 -4.58 -11.56 -13.24
N TRP A 75 -4.31 -10.69 -14.20
CA TRP A 75 -3.56 -9.46 -13.95
C TRP A 75 -4.25 -8.54 -12.93
N LEU A 76 -5.57 -8.37 -13.04
CA LEU A 76 -6.34 -7.57 -12.08
C LEU A 76 -6.28 -8.16 -10.67
N GLU A 77 -6.32 -9.48 -10.53
CA GLU A 77 -6.14 -10.17 -9.25
C GLU A 77 -4.74 -9.92 -8.67
N ILE A 78 -3.69 -10.11 -9.49
CA ILE A 78 -2.29 -9.91 -9.09
C ILE A 78 -2.04 -8.46 -8.70
N SER A 79 -2.48 -7.51 -9.53
CA SER A 79 -2.25 -6.08 -9.35
C SER A 79 -3.19 -5.41 -8.34
N TYR A 80 -4.20 -6.13 -7.84
CA TYR A 80 -5.16 -5.59 -6.87
C TYR A 80 -4.46 -5.02 -5.64
N ASN A 81 -3.46 -5.74 -5.12
CA ASN A 81 -2.69 -5.41 -3.93
C ASN A 81 -1.34 -4.72 -4.23
N LEU A 82 -0.96 -4.55 -5.50
CA LEU A 82 0.27 -3.88 -5.90
C LEU A 82 0.10 -2.36 -5.85
N ARG A 83 1.21 -1.61 -5.70
CA ARG A 83 1.15 -0.15 -5.64
C ARG A 83 0.86 0.45 -7.02
N LYS A 84 -0.35 0.96 -7.21
CA LYS A 84 -0.84 1.58 -8.47
C LYS A 84 -0.25 2.97 -8.80
N PHE A 85 0.76 3.43 -8.05
CA PHE A 85 1.43 4.73 -8.26
C PHE A 85 2.79 4.61 -8.98
N HIS A 86 3.16 3.41 -9.38
CA HIS A 86 4.38 3.10 -10.10
C HIS A 86 4.16 3.06 -11.61
N THR A 87 5.24 3.08 -12.40
CA THR A 87 5.10 2.81 -13.83
C THR A 87 4.64 1.36 -14.02
N PHE A 88 4.01 1.06 -15.16
CA PHE A 88 3.51 -0.28 -15.40
C PHE A 88 4.62 -1.34 -15.37
N LYS A 89 5.85 -0.97 -15.78
CA LYS A 89 7.03 -1.82 -15.68
C LYS A 89 7.42 -2.14 -14.23
N GLU A 90 7.44 -1.13 -13.36
CA GLU A 90 7.72 -1.28 -11.94
C GLU A 90 6.68 -2.19 -11.26
N VAL A 91 5.40 -2.07 -11.61
CA VAL A 91 4.34 -2.94 -11.07
C VAL A 91 4.50 -4.40 -11.53
N ILE A 92 4.90 -4.62 -12.79
CA ILE A 92 5.20 -5.97 -13.29
C ILE A 92 6.41 -6.56 -12.56
N GLN A 93 7.45 -5.76 -12.31
CA GLN A 93 8.62 -6.21 -11.56
C GLN A 93 8.26 -6.57 -10.11
N GLU A 94 7.45 -5.75 -9.43
CA GLU A 94 6.91 -6.06 -8.10
C GLU A 94 6.11 -7.37 -8.11
N ALA A 95 5.30 -7.59 -9.15
CA ALA A 95 4.56 -8.84 -9.33
C ALA A 95 5.50 -10.05 -9.46
N LYS A 96 6.57 -9.94 -10.28
CA LYS A 96 7.58 -11.01 -10.46
C LYS A 96 8.30 -11.34 -9.15
N GLU A 97 8.63 -10.34 -8.35
CA GLU A 97 9.26 -10.53 -7.04
C GLU A 97 8.31 -11.20 -6.04
N ASN A 98 7.03 -10.80 -6.01
CA ASN A 98 6.02 -11.38 -5.14
C ASN A 98 5.71 -12.85 -5.47
N VAL A 99 5.70 -13.22 -6.75
CA VAL A 99 5.52 -14.61 -7.22
C VAL A 99 6.71 -15.48 -6.79
N ASN A 100 7.93 -14.92 -6.80
CA ASN A 100 9.14 -15.64 -6.41
C ASN A 100 9.37 -15.69 -4.90
N ASN A 101 8.91 -14.68 -4.16
CA ASN A 101 9.07 -14.63 -2.70
C ASN A 101 7.82 -14.05 -2.00
N PRO A 102 6.78 -14.87 -1.78
CA PRO A 102 5.54 -14.45 -1.14
C PRO A 102 5.74 -13.91 0.29
N SER A 103 6.81 -14.32 0.98
CA SER A 103 7.09 -13.93 2.37
C SER A 103 7.48 -12.45 2.52
N LYS A 104 8.11 -11.86 1.50
CA LYS A 104 8.52 -10.45 1.51
C LYS A 104 7.34 -9.50 1.34
N SER A 105 6.30 -9.92 0.63
CA SER A 105 5.07 -9.13 0.37
C SER A 105 4.41 -8.59 1.66
N ARG A 106 4.44 -9.35 2.77
CA ARG A 106 3.82 -8.96 4.06
C ARG A 106 4.37 -7.67 4.70
N ASN A 107 5.59 -7.24 4.35
CA ASN A 107 6.23 -6.06 4.95
C ASN A 107 6.06 -4.76 4.14
N HIS A 108 5.42 -4.80 2.97
CA HIS A 108 5.42 -3.68 2.02
C HIS A 108 4.37 -2.59 2.30
N LYS A 109 3.75 -2.53 3.49
CA LYS A 109 2.82 -1.44 3.84
C LYS A 109 3.49 -0.05 3.95
N LYS A 110 4.81 0.07 3.83
CA LYS A 110 5.54 1.36 3.94
C LYS A 110 6.61 1.45 2.83
N HIS A 111 6.46 2.38 1.89
CA HIS A 111 7.46 2.63 0.84
C HIS A 111 8.63 3.42 1.46
N PRO A 112 9.90 3.16 1.09
CA PRO A 112 11.03 4.02 1.45
C PRO A 112 10.91 5.44 0.87
N ASP A 113 10.52 5.55 -0.40
CA ASP A 113 10.43 6.80 -1.19
C ASP A 113 9.06 7.51 -1.25
N LEU A 114 8.05 7.08 -0.49
CA LEU A 114 6.89 7.96 -0.23
C LEU A 114 7.28 8.90 0.92
N PRO A 115 7.02 10.22 0.85
CA PRO A 115 7.17 11.06 2.01
C PRO A 115 6.31 10.45 3.12
N LYS A 116 6.97 10.03 4.21
CA LYS A 116 6.28 9.46 5.37
C LYS A 116 5.17 10.43 5.75
N ARG A 117 3.95 9.92 5.98
CA ARG A 117 2.85 10.76 6.47
C ARG A 117 3.42 11.61 7.62
N PRO A 118 3.18 12.93 7.62
CA PRO A 118 3.68 13.77 8.69
C PRO A 118 3.22 13.16 10.01
N LEU A 119 4.16 13.03 10.95
CA LEU A 119 3.85 12.46 12.24
C LEU A 119 2.82 13.36 12.94
N THR A 120 1.84 12.74 13.58
CA THR A 120 0.91 13.49 14.42
C THR A 120 1.66 14.09 15.61
N ALA A 121 1.11 15.16 16.21
CA ALA A 121 1.66 15.77 17.42
C ALA A 121 1.96 14.74 18.53
N TYR A 122 1.06 13.77 18.72
CA TYR A 122 1.28 12.66 19.65
C TYR A 122 2.47 11.77 19.29
N LEU A 123 2.64 11.42 18.01
CA LEU A 123 3.74 10.56 17.57
C LEU A 123 5.09 11.28 17.69
N LEU A 124 5.13 12.60 17.49
CA LEU A 124 6.32 13.43 17.73
C LEU A 124 6.68 13.44 19.22
N PHE A 125 5.70 13.72 20.10
CA PHE A 125 5.87 13.64 21.54
C PHE A 125 6.35 12.25 22.00
N PHE A 126 5.73 11.19 21.48
CA PHE A 126 6.08 9.82 21.82
C PHE A 126 7.52 9.47 21.42
N LYS A 127 7.97 9.91 20.24
CA LYS A 127 9.33 9.68 19.76
C LYS A 127 10.38 10.31 20.69
N GLU A 128 10.10 11.51 21.18
CA GLU A 128 11.00 12.26 22.06
C GLU A 128 11.03 11.71 23.50
N MET A 129 9.87 11.38 24.05
CA MET A 129 9.74 10.98 25.46
C MET A 129 10.08 9.50 25.70
N ARG A 130 9.82 8.63 24.72
CA ARG A 130 10.09 7.18 24.82
C ARG A 130 11.50 6.83 25.32
N PRO A 131 12.62 7.37 24.77
CA PRO A 131 13.95 7.03 25.26
C PRO A 131 14.18 7.43 26.72
N GLN A 132 13.64 8.57 27.16
CA GLN A 132 13.77 9.04 28.53
C GLN A 132 13.04 8.12 29.51
N TYR A 133 11.84 7.66 29.15
CA TYR A 133 11.08 6.75 30.00
C TYR A 133 11.64 5.33 29.97
N LEU A 134 12.23 4.88 28.87
CA LEU A 134 12.91 3.58 28.82
C LEU A 134 14.14 3.55 29.75
N GLN A 135 14.87 4.67 29.85
CA GLN A 135 15.98 4.80 30.80
C GLN A 135 15.52 4.82 32.26
N LYS A 136 14.40 5.50 32.56
CA LYS A 136 13.82 5.54 33.92
C LYS A 136 13.12 4.23 34.31
N HIS A 137 12.59 3.50 33.34
CA HIS A 137 11.81 2.27 33.55
C HIS A 137 12.32 1.12 32.65
N PRO A 138 13.56 0.65 32.84
CA PRO A 138 14.17 -0.37 31.96
C PRO A 138 13.48 -1.74 32.05
N LYS A 139 12.67 -1.98 33.10
CA LYS A 139 11.90 -3.22 33.30
C LYS A 139 10.49 -3.15 32.69
N MET A 140 10.04 -1.99 32.22
CA MET A 140 8.68 -1.78 31.71
C MET A 140 8.59 -2.24 30.25
N SER A 141 7.50 -2.92 29.90
CA SER A 141 7.27 -3.36 28.53
C SER A 141 6.92 -2.20 27.61
N ASN A 142 7.13 -2.38 26.30
CA ASN A 142 6.75 -1.40 25.28
C ASN A 142 5.24 -1.07 25.29
N GLN A 143 4.39 -2.02 25.67
CA GLN A 143 2.95 -1.80 25.75
C GLN A 143 2.59 -0.89 26.91
N GLU A 144 3.17 -1.14 28.09
CA GLU A 144 2.97 -0.30 29.28
C GLU A 144 3.50 1.11 29.07
N LEU A 145 4.68 1.23 28.44
CA LEU A 145 5.28 2.52 28.07
C LEU A 145 4.37 3.34 27.16
N THR A 146 3.68 2.68 26.22
CA THR A 146 2.72 3.33 25.32
C THR A 146 1.50 3.84 26.06
N LYS A 147 0.98 3.07 27.03
CA LYS A 147 -0.14 3.51 27.87
C LYS A 147 0.23 4.74 28.69
N VAL A 148 1.34 4.69 29.42
CA VAL A 148 1.82 5.81 30.25
C VAL A 148 2.01 7.07 29.41
N LEU A 149 2.71 6.99 28.28
CA LEU A 149 2.94 8.16 27.42
C LEU A 149 1.65 8.71 26.79
N SER A 150 0.65 7.86 26.51
CA SER A 150 -0.65 8.33 26.01
C SER A 150 -1.44 9.12 27.06
N GLU A 151 -1.36 8.71 28.33
CA GLU A 151 -1.99 9.39 29.45
C GLU A 151 -1.30 10.72 29.75
N GLU A 152 0.03 10.74 29.77
CA GLU A 152 0.82 11.96 29.96
C GLU A 152 0.56 12.98 28.83
N TYR A 153 0.50 12.53 27.58
CA TYR A 153 0.15 13.41 26.47
C TYR A 153 -1.26 14.00 26.62
N ARG A 154 -2.24 13.23 27.10
CA ARG A 154 -3.61 13.71 27.32
C ARG A 154 -3.65 14.83 28.37
N LYS A 155 -2.83 14.72 29.42
CA LYS A 155 -2.69 15.71 30.50
C LYS A 155 -1.99 17.01 30.07
N LEU A 156 -1.29 17.02 28.92
CA LEU A 156 -0.64 18.24 28.44
C LEU A 156 -1.68 19.33 28.06
N PRO A 157 -1.42 20.60 28.40
CA PRO A 157 -2.15 21.74 27.88
C PRO A 157 -2.23 21.75 26.34
N GLU A 158 -3.36 22.18 25.79
CA GLU A 158 -3.61 22.17 24.33
C GLU A 158 -2.57 22.97 23.54
N HIS A 159 -2.09 24.09 24.11
CA HIS A 159 -1.05 24.91 23.48
C HIS A 159 0.30 24.17 23.32
N LEU A 160 0.64 23.25 24.24
CA LEU A 160 1.86 22.44 24.15
C LEU A 160 1.72 21.28 23.15
N LYS A 161 0.49 20.76 22.97
CA LYS A 161 0.19 19.75 21.94
C LYS A 161 0.35 20.33 20.54
N THR A 162 -0.02 21.60 20.33
CA THR A 162 0.19 22.31 19.06
C THR A 162 1.67 22.67 18.82
N GLN A 163 2.46 22.88 19.89
CA GLN A 163 3.90 23.12 19.79
C GLN A 163 4.71 21.87 19.40
N ALA A 164 4.12 20.67 19.48
CA ALA A 164 4.72 19.39 19.07
C ALA A 164 5.25 19.41 17.61
N VAL A 165 4.71 20.27 16.75
CA VAL A 165 5.12 20.45 15.36
C VAL A 165 6.56 21.02 15.24
N SER A 166 7.07 21.71 16.26
CA SER A 166 8.45 22.26 16.28
C SER A 166 9.54 21.22 16.62
N TRP A 167 9.18 20.11 17.26
CA TRP A 167 10.12 19.06 17.69
C TRP A 167 10.57 18.15 16.54
N GLY A 168 9.90 18.23 15.38
CA GLY A 168 10.25 17.51 14.15
C GLY A 168 11.27 18.22 13.25
N GLY A 169 11.76 19.41 13.63
CA GLY A 169 12.62 20.26 12.80
C GLY A 169 14.14 20.05 12.93
N LYS A 170 14.60 19.03 13.68
CA LYS A 170 16.00 18.59 13.66
C LYS A 170 16.09 17.26 12.93
N ILE A 171 16.23 17.33 11.61
CA ILE A 171 16.77 16.26 10.76
C ILE A 171 18.04 16.79 10.13
#